data_AF-A0A3P1WRC0-F1
#
_entry.id   AF-A0A3P1WRC0-F1
#
_cell.length_a   1.000
_cell.length_b   1.000
_cell.length_c   1.000
_cell.angle_alpha   90.00
_cell.angle_beta   90.00
_cell.angle_gamma   90.00
#
_symmetry.space_group_name_H-M   'P 1'
#
loop_
_entity.id
_entity.type
_entity.pdbx_description
1 polymer ?
#
loop_
_entity_poly.entity_id
_entity_poly.type
_entity_poly.pdbx_seq_one_letter_code
_entity_poly.pdbx_strand_id
1 'polypeptide(L)'
;LETYIGKDGTGDDDSCVSIIDLSLVPTEITHLVTAVISRIVFESLQRYRRLYNKSLPTVLVAEEAHTFIKRYRDDSENQDVAAVCCQVFEKIAREGRKFVLGMVISSQRPSELSPT
;
A
#
# COMPACT_ATOMS: atom_id res chain seq x y z
N LEU A 1 8.15 19.53 3.42
CA LEU A 1 6.87 18.78 3.27
C LEU A 1 6.13 19.28 2.04
N GLU A 2 5.91 20.58 1.89
CA GLU A 2 5.29 21.18 0.68
C GLU A 2 6.06 20.94 -0.62
N THR A 3 7.35 20.59 -0.55
CA THR A 3 8.18 20.20 -1.72
C THR A 3 7.97 18.74 -2.15
N TYR A 4 7.37 17.90 -1.28
CA TYR A 4 7.25 16.45 -1.49
C TYR A 4 5.79 15.96 -1.47
N ILE A 5 4.89 16.76 -0.91
CA ILE A 5 3.45 16.58 -0.97
C ILE A 5 2.98 17.44 -2.15
N GLY A 6 2.36 16.84 -3.16
CA GLY A 6 1.84 17.58 -4.31
C GLY A 6 0.96 18.74 -3.87
N LYS A 7 1.08 19.90 -4.53
CA LYS A 7 0.33 21.10 -4.18
C LYS A 7 -1.13 20.96 -4.63
N ASP A 8 -2.01 21.72 -3.98
CA ASP A 8 -3.38 21.92 -4.44
C ASP A 8 -3.30 22.60 -5.83
N GLY A 9 -3.55 21.80 -6.87
CA GLY A 9 -3.25 22.08 -8.29
C GLY A 9 -3.73 23.42 -8.81
N THR A 10 -2.92 24.44 -8.57
CA THR A 10 -3.14 25.82 -9.03
C THR A 10 -2.09 26.25 -10.06
N GLY A 11 -1.26 25.31 -10.55
CA GLY A 11 -0.28 25.53 -11.62
C GLY A 11 -0.11 24.30 -12.53
N ASP A 12 0.48 24.53 -13.70
CA ASP A 12 0.62 23.61 -14.85
C ASP A 12 1.57 22.40 -14.60
N ASP A 13 2.18 22.30 -13.42
CA ASP A 13 3.24 21.32 -13.08
C ASP A 13 2.89 20.39 -11.90
N ASP A 14 1.62 20.28 -11.49
CA ASP A 14 1.22 19.59 -10.25
C ASP A 14 0.50 18.25 -10.51
N SER A 15 1.25 17.15 -10.54
CA SER A 15 0.67 15.80 -10.40
C SER A 15 0.89 15.26 -8.98
N CYS A 16 -0.17 15.17 -8.18
CA CYS A 16 -0.17 14.57 -6.83
C CYS A 16 -0.12 13.03 -6.85
N VAL A 17 0.42 12.44 -7.91
CA VAL A 17 0.43 10.99 -8.14
C VAL A 17 1.87 10.48 -8.07
N SER A 18 2.14 9.62 -7.10
CA SER A 18 3.41 8.91 -6.98
C SER A 18 3.27 7.51 -7.54
N ILE A 19 4.02 7.20 -8.60
CA ILE A 19 4.07 5.86 -9.21
C ILE A 19 5.30 5.14 -8.68
N ILE A 20 5.10 3.94 -8.14
CA ILE A 20 6.17 3.07 -7.68
C ILE A 20 6.30 1.93 -8.70
N ASP A 21 7.29 2.02 -9.57
CA ASP A 21 7.58 1.00 -10.56
C ASP A 21 8.39 -0.14 -9.93
N LEU A 22 7.78 -1.33 -9.89
CA LEU A 22 8.40 -2.57 -9.38
C LEU A 22 8.78 -3.54 -10.51
N SER A 23 8.75 -3.11 -11.78
CA SER A 23 9.00 -3.98 -12.95
C SER A 23 10.39 -4.65 -12.96
N LEU A 24 11.38 -4.02 -12.32
CA LEU A 24 12.75 -4.54 -12.20
C LEU A 24 13.00 -5.31 -10.89
N VAL A 25 12.00 -5.40 -10.01
CA VAL A 25 12.12 -6.09 -8.74
C VAL A 25 11.86 -7.59 -8.97
N PRO A 26 12.77 -8.48 -8.51
CA PRO A 26 12.54 -9.91 -8.60
C PRO A 26 11.23 -10.34 -7.92
N THR A 27 10.52 -11.28 -8.54
CA THR A 27 9.21 -11.74 -8.08
C THR A 27 9.26 -12.31 -6.66
N GLU A 28 10.40 -12.90 -6.26
CA GLU A 28 10.62 -13.52 -4.95
C GLU A 28 10.58 -12.49 -3.81
N ILE A 29 11.00 -11.25 -4.06
CA ILE A 29 11.06 -10.19 -3.04
C ILE A 29 9.98 -9.14 -3.19
N THR A 30 9.15 -9.22 -4.25
CA THR A 30 8.10 -8.24 -4.53
C THR A 30 7.16 -8.08 -3.34
N HIS A 31 6.73 -9.19 -2.72
CA HIS A 31 5.89 -9.19 -1.51
C HIS A 31 6.50 -8.39 -0.35
N LEU A 32 7.80 -8.57 -0.12
CA LEU A 32 8.51 -7.88 0.96
C LEU A 32 8.55 -6.38 0.69
N VAL A 33 8.90 -6.00 -0.55
CA VAL A 33 8.98 -4.60 -0.98
C VAL A 33 7.61 -3.92 -0.87
N THR A 34 6.55 -4.54 -1.37
CA THR A 34 5.18 -4.01 -1.28
C THR A 34 4.71 -3.87 0.16
N ALA A 35 5.02 -4.84 1.02
CA ALA A 35 4.67 -4.79 2.44
C ALA A 35 5.37 -3.64 3.16
N VAL A 36 6.68 -3.48 2.94
CA VAL A 36 7.48 -2.42 3.55
C VAL A 36 7.01 -1.04 3.09
N ILE A 37 6.78 -0.85 1.79
CA ILE A 37 6.28 0.42 1.24
C ILE A 37 4.92 0.77 1.85
N SER A 38 3.98 -0.18 1.83
CA SER A 38 2.63 0.02 2.36
C SER A 38 2.66 0.38 3.85
N ARG A 39 3.54 -0.29 4.62
CA ARG A 39 3.76 -0.01 6.04
C ARG A 39 4.36 1.37 6.26
N ILE A 40 5.36 1.77 5.48
CA ILE A 40 5.97 3.10 5.57
C ILE A 40 4.93 4.18 5.29
N VAL A 41 4.11 4.02 4.25
CA VAL A 41 3.02 4.96 3.93
C VAL A 41 2.06 5.08 5.12
N PHE A 42 1.59 3.95 5.65
CA PHE A 42 0.67 3.92 6.77
C PHE A 42 1.23 4.60 8.03
N GLU A 43 2.44 4.22 8.45
CA GLU A 43 3.11 4.80 9.62
C GLU A 43 3.43 6.29 9.44
N SER A 44 3.76 6.71 8.21
CA SER A 44 3.99 8.12 7.88
C SER A 44 2.74 8.97 8.09
N LEU A 45 1.55 8.47 7.69
CA LEU A 45 0.28 9.15 7.92
C LEU A 45 -0.10 9.21 9.41
N GLN A 46 0.17 8.13 10.15
CA GLN A 46 0.00 8.12 11.61
C GLN A 46 0.88 9.19 12.28
N ARG A 47 2.14 9.26 11.87
CA ARG A 47 3.11 10.24 12.37
C ARG A 47 2.72 11.66 11.99
N TYR A 48 2.28 11.89 10.76
CA TYR A 48 1.81 13.19 10.29
C TYR A 48 0.63 13.68 11.14
N ARG A 49 -0.38 12.83 11.35
CA ARG A 49 -1.52 13.15 12.21
C ARG A 49 -1.08 13.47 13.64
N ARG A 50 -0.14 12.72 14.21
CA ARG A 50 0.37 12.95 15.56
C ARG A 50 1.13 14.27 15.70
N LEU A 51 1.94 14.65 14.71
CA LEU A 51 2.79 15.85 14.77
C LEU A 51 2.02 17.14 14.48
N TYR A 52 1.10 17.10 13.53
CA TYR A 52 0.44 18.31 13.02
C TYR A 52 -1.05 18.41 13.41
N ASN A 53 -1.62 17.36 14.02
CA ASN A 53 -3.06 17.24 14.29
C ASN A 53 -3.95 17.47 13.06
N LYS A 54 -3.41 17.17 11.87
CA LYS A 54 -4.06 17.29 10.57
C LYS A 54 -4.01 15.93 9.85
N SER A 55 -4.99 15.65 8.99
CA SER A 55 -4.95 14.50 8.10
C SER A 55 -4.31 14.88 6.77
N LEU A 56 -3.62 13.91 6.15
CA LEU A 56 -3.14 13.98 4.78
C LEU A 56 -3.86 12.89 3.98
N PRO A 57 -5.02 13.20 3.37
CA PRO A 57 -5.79 12.21 2.62
C PRO A 57 -4.92 11.56 1.54
N THR A 58 -4.84 10.23 1.57
CA THR A 58 -3.97 9.45 0.68
C THR A 58 -4.73 8.25 0.18
N VAL A 59 -4.54 7.89 -1.09
CA VAL A 59 -5.06 6.66 -1.68
C VAL A 59 -3.88 5.79 -2.08
N LEU A 60 -3.81 4.58 -1.53
CA LEU A 60 -2.86 3.56 -1.96
C LEU A 60 -3.52 2.67 -3.01
N VAL A 61 -2.98 2.66 -4.22
CA VAL A 61 -3.45 1.81 -5.32
C VAL A 61 -2.50 0.62 -5.45
N ALA A 62 -3.05 -0.58 -5.29
CA ALA A 62 -2.36 -1.86 -5.38
C ALA A 62 -2.76 -2.55 -6.71
N GLU A 63 -1.90 -2.43 -7.72
CA GLU A 63 -2.06 -3.13 -9.00
C GLU A 63 -1.64 -4.60 -8.88
N GLU A 64 -2.27 -5.48 -9.67
CA GLU A 64 -1.98 -6.92 -9.72
C GLU A 64 -2.00 -7.60 -8.34
N ALA A 65 -2.99 -7.23 -7.52
CA ALA A 65 -3.00 -7.56 -6.09
C ALA A 65 -3.09 -9.05 -5.76
N HIS A 66 -3.51 -9.91 -6.69
CA HIS A 66 -3.43 -11.36 -6.49
C HIS A 66 -1.98 -11.86 -6.42
N THR A 67 -1.01 -11.07 -6.90
CA THR A 67 0.41 -11.37 -6.75
C THR A 67 0.79 -11.37 -5.28
N PHE A 68 0.25 -10.46 -4.45
CA PHE A 68 0.70 -10.27 -3.07
C PHE A 68 -0.35 -10.35 -1.95
N ILE A 69 -1.65 -10.38 -2.27
CA ILE A 69 -2.75 -10.60 -1.33
C ILE A 69 -3.36 -11.98 -1.61
N LYS A 70 -2.53 -13.03 -1.48
CA LYS A 70 -2.97 -14.40 -1.76
C LYS A 70 -3.74 -15.00 -0.60
N ARG A 71 -4.82 -15.71 -0.93
CA ARG A 71 -5.45 -16.68 -0.04
C ARG A 71 -4.42 -17.77 0.27
N TYR A 72 -4.07 -17.93 1.55
CA TYR A 72 -3.09 -18.90 2.04
C TYR A 72 -3.19 -20.25 1.29
N ARG A 73 -2.13 -20.64 0.58
CA ARG A 73 -1.95 -21.99 0.03
C ARG A 73 -0.66 -22.60 0.58
N ASP A 74 -0.72 -23.91 0.77
CA ASP A 74 0.19 -24.78 1.52
C ASP A 74 1.63 -24.94 0.96
N ASP A 75 2.27 -23.89 0.42
CA ASP A 75 3.68 -23.97 -0.02
C ASP A 75 4.62 -23.40 1.05
N SER A 76 5.15 -24.31 1.87
CA SER A 76 5.83 -24.09 3.15
C SER A 76 7.12 -23.26 3.16
N GLU A 77 7.67 -22.87 2.00
CA GLU A 77 8.97 -22.15 1.96
C GLU A 77 8.83 -20.62 1.83
N ASN A 78 7.71 -20.11 1.34
CA ASN A 78 7.47 -18.66 1.16
C ASN A 78 6.28 -18.11 1.98
N GLN A 79 5.73 -18.93 2.89
CA GLN A 79 4.56 -18.55 3.70
C GLN A 79 4.81 -17.31 4.56
N ASP A 80 6.00 -17.16 5.16
CA ASP A 80 6.24 -16.09 6.12
C ASP A 80 6.17 -14.69 5.49
N VAL A 81 6.83 -14.46 4.35
CA VAL A 81 6.89 -13.14 3.73
C VAL A 81 5.55 -12.75 3.09
N ALA A 82 4.89 -13.71 2.42
CA ALA A 82 3.57 -13.48 1.84
C ALA A 82 2.50 -13.26 2.92
N ALA A 83 2.57 -13.99 4.03
CA ALA A 83 1.68 -13.79 5.19
C ALA A 83 1.90 -12.43 5.83
N VAL A 84 3.15 -12.01 6.05
CA VAL A 84 3.48 -10.68 6.58
C VAL A 84 2.93 -9.58 5.65
N CYS A 85 3.08 -9.75 4.33
CA CYS A 85 2.51 -8.82 3.35
C CYS A 85 0.98 -8.72 3.48
N CYS A 86 0.29 -9.87 3.49
CA CYS A 86 -1.17 -9.91 3.67
C CYS A 86 -1.61 -9.23 4.98
N GLN A 87 -0.92 -9.50 6.09
CA GLN A 87 -1.21 -8.90 7.40
C GLN A 87 -1.07 -7.36 7.38
N VAL A 88 -0.08 -6.83 6.66
CA VAL A 88 0.08 -5.38 6.49
C VAL A 88 -1.11 -4.78 5.74
N PHE A 89 -1.51 -5.39 4.63
CA PHE A 89 -2.66 -4.93 3.84
C PHE A 89 -3.99 -5.05 4.61
N GLU A 90 -4.21 -6.15 5.33
CA GLU A 90 -5.39 -6.31 6.20
C GLU A 90 -5.41 -5.26 7.32
N LYS A 91 -4.25 -4.95 7.91
CA LYS A 91 -4.15 -3.88 8.92
C LYS A 91 -4.51 -2.53 8.31
N ILE A 92 -4.02 -2.22 7.11
CA ILE A 92 -4.36 -0.99 6.39
C ILE A 92 -5.85 -0.96 6.04
N ALA A 93 -6.44 -2.07 5.58
CA ALA A 93 -7.87 -2.15 5.30
C ALA A 93 -8.72 -1.85 6.55
N ARG A 94 -8.33 -2.39 7.71
CA ARG A 94 -9.04 -2.22 8.98
C ARG A 94 -8.84 -0.84 9.62
N GLU A 95 -7.63 -0.30 9.56
CA GLU A 95 -7.25 0.90 10.31
C GLU A 95 -7.04 2.16 9.45
N GLY A 96 -6.91 2.02 8.13
CA GLY A 96 -6.58 3.10 7.19
C GLY A 96 -7.54 4.29 7.29
N ARG A 97 -8.85 4.02 7.49
CA ARG A 97 -9.87 5.05 7.70
C ARG A 97 -9.53 5.99 8.86
N LYS A 98 -8.88 5.50 9.93
CA LYS A 98 -8.48 6.34 11.08
C LYS A 98 -7.46 7.41 10.66
N PHE A 99 -6.75 7.24 9.56
CA PHE A 99 -5.69 8.16 9.12
C PHE A 99 -5.95 8.72 7.71
N VAL A 100 -7.19 8.60 7.22
CA VAL A 100 -7.61 9.03 5.87
C VAL A 100 -6.74 8.38 4.76
N LEU A 101 -6.36 7.12 5.00
CA LEU A 101 -5.74 6.25 4.01
C LEU A 101 -6.82 5.37 3.38
N GLY A 102 -7.17 5.64 2.12
CA GLY A 102 -7.97 4.76 1.28
C GLY A 102 -7.09 3.74 0.58
N MET A 103 -7.67 2.59 0.24
CA MET A 103 -6.98 1.54 -0.51
C MET A 103 -7.83 1.12 -1.71
N VAL A 104 -7.20 1.04 -2.88
CA VAL A 104 -7.79 0.53 -4.12
C VAL A 104 -7.01 -0.69 -4.54
N ILE A 105 -7.71 -1.77 -4.83
CA ILE A 105 -7.14 -3.05 -5.23
C ILE A 105 -7.58 -3.32 -6.66
N SER A 106 -6.61 -3.56 -7.55
CA SER A 106 -6.85 -4.02 -8.93
C SER A 106 -6.30 -5.44 -9.09
N SER A 107 -7.09 -6.35 -9.67
CA SER A 107 -6.68 -7.73 -9.89
C SER A 107 -7.49 -8.40 -10.99
N GLN A 108 -6.83 -9.17 -11.85
CA GLN A 108 -7.47 -10.03 -12.85
C GLN A 108 -7.93 -11.40 -12.31
N ARG A 109 -7.52 -11.77 -11.08
CA ARG A 109 -7.85 -13.06 -10.43
C ARG A 109 -8.56 -12.85 -9.10
N PRO A 110 -9.84 -12.40 -9.11
CA PRO A 110 -10.56 -12.04 -7.88
C PRO A 110 -10.72 -13.23 -6.91
N SER A 111 -10.78 -14.46 -7.41
CA SER A 111 -10.89 -15.67 -6.58
C SER A 111 -9.65 -16.01 -5.75
N GLU A 112 -8.48 -15.45 -6.12
CA GLU A 112 -7.20 -15.69 -5.43
C GLU A 112 -6.95 -14.68 -4.30
N LEU A 113 -7.79 -13.64 -4.19
CA LEU A 113 -7.67 -12.61 -3.15
C LEU A 113 -8.08 -13.13 -1.77
N SER A 114 -7.43 -12.60 -0.73
CA SER A 114 -7.94 -12.75 0.65
C SER A 114 -9.36 -12.17 0.73
N PRO A 115 -10.31 -12.86 1.39
CA PRO A 115 -11.68 -12.38 1.55
C PRO A 115 -11.84 -11.26 2.59
N THR A 116 -10.75 -10.86 3.28
CA THR A 116 -10.76 -9.96 4.44
C THR A 116 -10.33 -8.55 4.08
#